data_AF-A0A924U832-F1
#
_entry.id   AF-A0A924U832-F1
#
_cell.length_a   1.000
_cell.length_b   1.000
_cell.length_c   1.000
_cell.angle_alpha   90.00
_cell.angle_beta   90.00
_cell.angle_gamma   90.00
#
_symmetry.space_group_name_H-M   'P 1'
#
loop_
_entity.id
_entity.type
_entity.pdbx_description
1 polymer ?
#
loop_
_entity_poly.entity_id
_entity_poly.type
_entity_poly.pdbx_seq_one_letter_code
_entity_poly.pdbx_strand_id
1 'polypeptide(L)'
;MASHGRTTVIWVEGIVPHLKALHLSFVAVWVAGLIALPRMLARHDRAIVQAEFAQIRRATHFGYVWVITPVAVLAIATGSALIFLREVFTVWIFAKLVLVTGLVAMHAWVGHTIIAVAETEGAHEPPEPLVPTILIFSLVVGVLFLVLAKPELGELPIPSWLLQPLGRQLPFDTPKL
;
A
#
# COMPACT_ATOMS: atom_id res chain seq x y z
N MET A 1 5.95 -3.64 41.80
CA MET A 1 5.64 -2.97 40.51
C MET A 1 6.52 -3.40 39.32
N ALA A 2 7.58 -4.21 39.49
CA ALA A 2 8.45 -4.66 38.38
C ALA A 2 8.00 -5.94 37.61
N SER A 3 6.87 -6.55 37.98
CA SER A 3 6.35 -7.76 37.29
C SER A 3 5.53 -7.41 36.05
N HIS A 4 4.70 -6.36 36.12
CA HIS A 4 3.80 -5.96 35.03
C HIS A 4 4.56 -5.46 33.79
N GLY A 5 5.69 -4.76 33.99
CA GLY A 5 6.52 -4.28 32.86
C GLY A 5 7.25 -5.39 32.10
N ARG A 6 7.55 -6.52 32.74
CA ARG A 6 8.17 -7.67 32.05
C ARG A 6 7.15 -8.43 31.23
N THR A 7 5.96 -8.67 31.77
CA THR A 7 4.92 -9.42 31.04
C THR A 7 4.45 -8.68 29.80
N THR A 8 4.36 -7.35 29.84
CA THR A 8 4.00 -6.53 28.66
C THR A 8 5.08 -6.57 27.58
N VAL A 9 6.36 -6.47 27.93
CA VAL A 9 7.48 -6.53 26.97
C VAL A 9 7.54 -7.91 26.28
N ILE A 10 7.42 -9.00 27.05
CA ILE A 10 7.42 -10.37 26.49
C ILE A 10 6.25 -10.59 25.52
N TRP A 11 5.06 -10.06 25.87
CA TRP A 11 3.89 -10.11 25.00
C TRP A 11 4.08 -9.32 23.70
N VAL A 12 4.66 -8.12 23.79
CA VAL A 12 4.93 -7.27 22.62
C VAL A 12 5.99 -7.92 21.72
N GLU A 13 7.06 -8.47 22.28
CA GLU A 13 8.09 -9.17 21.52
C GLU A 13 7.54 -10.41 20.79
N GLY A 14 6.60 -11.12 21.43
CA GLY A 14 5.90 -12.24 20.81
C GLY A 14 4.99 -11.84 19.66
N ILE A 15 4.25 -10.73 19.75
CA ILE A 15 3.24 -10.35 18.73
C ILE A 15 3.85 -9.68 17.49
N VAL A 16 4.97 -8.97 17.63
CA VAL A 16 5.65 -8.26 16.54
C VAL A 16 5.97 -9.14 15.32
N PRO A 17 6.57 -10.34 15.44
CA PRO A 17 6.85 -11.19 14.28
C PRO A 17 5.57 -11.66 13.58
N HIS A 18 4.50 -11.97 14.33
CA HIS A 18 3.22 -12.36 13.76
C HIS A 18 2.57 -11.22 12.98
N LEU A 19 2.59 -10.00 13.52
CA LEU A 19 2.10 -8.81 12.82
C LEU A 19 2.91 -8.52 11.55
N LYS A 20 4.22 -8.71 11.57
CA LYS A 20 5.06 -8.59 10.37
C LYS A 20 4.71 -9.63 9.30
N ALA A 21 4.53 -10.89 9.70
CA ALA A 21 4.13 -11.95 8.78
C ALA A 21 2.75 -11.68 8.17
N LEU A 22 1.80 -11.22 8.99
CA LEU A 22 0.46 -10.84 8.54
C LEU A 22 0.47 -9.63 7.60
N HIS A 23 1.27 -8.61 7.92
CA HIS A 23 1.45 -7.46 7.03
C HIS A 23 2.02 -7.89 5.67
N LEU A 24 3.06 -8.73 5.67
CA LEU A 24 3.69 -9.22 4.44
C LEU A 24 2.72 -10.07 3.61
N SER A 25 1.89 -10.90 4.25
CA SER A 25 0.89 -11.70 3.51
C SER A 25 -0.17 -10.82 2.86
N PHE A 26 -0.65 -9.76 3.55
CA PHE A 26 -1.56 -8.80 2.93
C PHE A 26 -0.92 -8.05 1.77
N VAL A 27 0.33 -7.61 1.91
CA VAL A 27 1.06 -6.97 0.80
C VAL A 27 1.21 -7.94 -0.38
N ALA A 28 1.55 -9.20 -0.13
CA ALA A 28 1.70 -10.19 -1.20
C ALA A 28 0.38 -10.43 -1.95
N VAL A 29 -0.74 -10.59 -1.23
CA VAL A 29 -2.07 -10.76 -1.84
C VAL A 29 -2.50 -9.49 -2.59
N TRP A 30 -2.23 -8.31 -2.04
CA TRP A 30 -2.53 -7.03 -2.69
C TRP A 30 -1.79 -6.88 -4.02
N VAL A 31 -0.47 -7.11 -4.01
CA VAL A 31 0.38 -7.02 -5.21
C VAL A 31 -0.02 -8.08 -6.25
N ALA A 32 -0.28 -9.31 -5.82
CA ALA A 32 -0.75 -10.37 -6.71
C ALA A 32 -2.07 -9.99 -7.39
N GLY A 33 -3.02 -9.42 -6.63
CA GLY A 33 -4.28 -8.91 -7.17
C GLY A 33 -4.10 -7.82 -8.21
N LEU A 34 -3.29 -6.80 -7.91
CA LEU A 34 -3.03 -5.68 -8.82
C LEU A 34 -2.38 -6.11 -10.14
N ILE A 35 -1.60 -7.20 -10.14
CA ILE A 35 -0.95 -7.72 -11.34
C ILE A 35 -1.86 -8.70 -12.10
N ALA A 36 -2.57 -9.57 -11.38
CA ALA A 36 -3.35 -10.65 -11.98
C ALA A 36 -4.62 -10.13 -12.68
N LEU A 37 -5.35 -9.19 -12.04
CA LEU A 37 -6.62 -8.68 -12.53
C LEU A 37 -6.51 -8.00 -13.91
N PRO A 38 -5.63 -7.00 -14.14
CA PRO A 38 -5.50 -6.38 -15.45
C PRO A 38 -4.96 -7.35 -16.51
N ARG A 39 -4.12 -8.32 -16.15
CA ARG A 39 -3.66 -9.35 -17.09
C ARG A 39 -4.79 -10.28 -17.52
N MET A 40 -5.68 -10.65 -16.61
CA MET A 40 -6.83 -11.49 -16.94
C MET A 40 -7.76 -10.76 -17.92
N LEU A 41 -7.93 -9.45 -17.72
CA LEU A 41 -8.72 -8.59 -18.60
C LEU A 41 -8.07 -8.40 -19.98
N ALA A 42 -6.74 -8.31 -20.05
CA ALA A 42 -5.98 -8.07 -21.27
C ALA A 42 -5.70 -9.33 -22.13
N ARG A 43 -5.80 -10.54 -21.58
CA ARG A 43 -5.47 -11.80 -22.27
C ARG A 43 -6.55 -12.31 -23.25
N HIS A 44 -7.52 -11.49 -23.66
CA HIS A 44 -8.66 -11.97 -24.44
C HIS A 44 -8.55 -11.73 -25.95
N ASP A 45 -8.73 -12.82 -26.70
CA ASP A 45 -8.93 -12.84 -28.14
C ASP A 45 -10.35 -12.36 -28.48
N ARG A 46 -10.47 -11.35 -29.33
CA ARG A 46 -11.76 -10.75 -29.78
C ARG A 46 -12.71 -11.73 -30.48
N ALA A 47 -12.26 -12.95 -30.75
CA ALA A 47 -13.03 -14.00 -31.42
C ALA A 47 -13.95 -14.82 -30.49
N ILE A 48 -13.84 -14.67 -29.17
CA ILE A 48 -14.61 -15.46 -28.19
C ILE A 48 -15.90 -14.72 -27.77
N VAL A 49 -16.96 -15.50 -27.59
CA VAL A 49 -18.35 -15.10 -27.32
C VAL A 49 -18.47 -14.01 -26.24
N GLN A 50 -19.12 -12.89 -26.56
CA GLN A 50 -19.35 -11.72 -25.67
C GLN A 50 -19.88 -12.07 -24.26
N ALA A 51 -20.60 -13.18 -24.12
CA ALA A 51 -21.11 -13.68 -22.84
C ALA A 51 -20.00 -14.12 -21.88
N GLU A 52 -18.91 -14.72 -22.39
CA GLU A 52 -17.76 -15.17 -21.60
C GLU A 52 -16.94 -13.97 -21.10
N PHE A 53 -16.80 -12.95 -21.94
CA PHE A 53 -16.18 -11.67 -21.55
C PHE A 53 -16.95 -10.96 -20.42
N ALA A 54 -18.28 -10.94 -20.48
CA ALA A 54 -19.10 -10.36 -19.41
C ALA A 54 -18.93 -11.11 -18.07
N GLN A 55 -18.71 -12.43 -18.09
CA GLN A 55 -18.48 -13.21 -16.88
C GLN A 55 -17.11 -12.88 -16.24
N ILE A 56 -16.06 -12.80 -17.05
CA ILE A 56 -14.69 -12.49 -16.59
C ILE A 56 -14.61 -11.05 -16.06
N ARG A 57 -15.30 -10.12 -16.71
CA ARG A 57 -15.43 -8.72 -16.25
C ARG A 57 -16.08 -8.63 -14.87
N ARG A 58 -17.20 -9.34 -14.66
CA ARG A 58 -17.87 -9.40 -13.36
C ARG A 58 -16.99 -10.04 -12.28
N ALA A 59 -16.30 -11.14 -12.61
CA ALA A 59 -15.39 -11.81 -11.69
C ALA A 59 -14.21 -10.91 -11.27
N THR A 60 -13.63 -10.17 -12.23
CA THR A 60 -12.53 -9.23 -12.00
C THR A 60 -12.96 -8.07 -11.10
N HIS A 61 -14.11 -7.46 -11.39
CA HIS A 61 -14.67 -6.38 -10.58
C HIS A 61 -15.00 -6.86 -9.15
N PHE A 62 -15.64 -8.03 -9.02
CA PHE A 62 -15.96 -8.59 -7.71
C PHE A 62 -14.69 -8.87 -6.91
N GLY A 63 -13.70 -9.54 -7.50
CA GLY A 63 -12.42 -9.81 -6.82
C GLY A 63 -11.68 -8.55 -6.41
N TYR A 64 -11.68 -7.52 -7.26
CA TYR A 64 -11.05 -6.24 -6.95
C TYR A 64 -11.69 -5.53 -5.75
N VAL A 65 -13.02 -5.40 -5.75
CA VAL A 65 -13.76 -4.67 -4.72
C VAL A 65 -13.82 -5.47 -3.41
N TRP A 66 -14.13 -6.77 -3.46
CA TRP A 66 -14.40 -7.57 -2.28
C TRP A 66 -13.18 -8.27 -1.69
N VAL A 67 -12.09 -8.42 -2.45
CA VAL A 67 -10.88 -9.09 -1.96
C VAL A 67 -9.70 -8.14 -1.95
N ILE A 68 -9.32 -7.56 -3.09
CA ILE A 68 -8.06 -6.82 -3.20
C ILE A 68 -8.12 -5.50 -2.43
N THR A 69 -9.23 -4.77 -2.51
CA THR A 69 -9.41 -3.50 -1.80
C THR A 69 -9.37 -3.64 -0.27
N PRO A 70 -10.13 -4.55 0.39
CA PRO A 70 -10.00 -4.72 1.83
C PRO A 70 -8.63 -5.24 2.25
N VAL A 71 -8.00 -6.10 1.45
CA VAL A 71 -6.63 -6.56 1.71
C VAL A 71 -5.62 -5.39 1.66
N ALA A 72 -5.78 -4.46 0.71
CA ALA A 72 -4.95 -3.25 0.64
C ALA A 72 -5.08 -2.40 1.91
N VAL A 73 -6.31 -2.20 2.39
CA VAL A 73 -6.58 -1.46 3.63
C VAL A 73 -5.93 -2.16 4.83
N LEU A 74 -6.06 -3.48 4.93
CA LEU A 74 -5.43 -4.27 6.00
C LEU A 74 -3.90 -4.22 5.93
N ALA A 75 -3.31 -4.24 4.73
CA ALA A 75 -1.87 -4.07 4.55
C ALA A 75 -1.40 -2.71 5.09
N ILE A 76 -2.10 -1.62 4.76
CA ILE A 76 -1.78 -0.28 5.24
C ILE A 76 -1.96 -0.19 6.76
N ALA A 77 -3.09 -0.67 7.30
CA ALA A 77 -3.40 -0.61 8.73
C ALA A 77 -2.36 -1.38 9.57
N THR A 78 -2.02 -2.60 9.16
CA THR A 78 -0.99 -3.41 9.84
C THR A 78 0.42 -2.80 9.71
N GLY A 79 0.72 -2.19 8.56
CA GLY A 79 1.99 -1.49 8.33
C GLY A 79 2.13 -0.26 9.22
N SER A 80 1.07 0.55 9.32
CA SER A 80 1.01 1.71 10.20
C SER A 80 1.11 1.31 11.68
N ALA A 81 0.38 0.27 12.09
CA ALA A 81 0.47 -0.26 13.46
C ALA A 81 1.90 -0.65 13.85
N LEU A 82 2.65 -1.29 12.94
CA LEU A 82 4.06 -1.66 13.15
C LEU A 82 5.00 -0.45 13.28
N ILE A 83 4.67 0.69 12.68
CA ILE A 83 5.44 1.94 12.82
C ILE A 83 5.29 2.48 14.24
N PHE A 84 4.04 2.60 14.72
CA PHE A 84 3.76 3.08 16.08
C PHE A 84 4.33 2.13 17.15
N LEU A 85 4.21 0.81 16.96
CA LEU A 85 4.72 -0.16 17.93
C LEU A 85 6.25 -0.16 18.08
N ARG A 86 6.97 0.40 17.10
CA ARG A 86 8.43 0.51 17.13
C ARG A 86 8.95 1.90 17.48
N GLU A 87 8.08 2.91 17.57
CA GLU A 87 8.46 4.31 17.84
C GLU A 87 9.55 4.84 16.86
N VAL A 88 9.63 4.30 15.63
CA VAL A 88 10.65 4.69 14.65
C VAL A 88 10.07 5.75 13.71
N PHE A 89 10.29 7.02 14.04
CA PHE A 89 9.87 8.18 13.22
C PHE A 89 11.07 8.84 12.53
N THR A 90 11.85 8.07 11.79
CA THR A 90 13.01 8.58 11.04
C THR A 90 12.66 8.86 9.58
N VAL A 91 13.49 9.65 8.88
CA VAL A 91 13.36 9.97 7.44
C VAL A 91 13.09 8.72 6.59
N TRP A 92 13.71 7.61 7.01
CA TRP A 92 13.48 6.26 6.53
C TRP A 92 12.01 5.86 6.32
N ILE A 93 11.16 6.09 7.32
CA ILE A 93 9.76 5.71 7.27
C ILE A 93 9.00 6.56 6.26
N PHE A 94 9.33 7.85 6.14
CA PHE A 94 8.71 8.71 5.13
C PHE A 94 9.03 8.23 3.72
N ALA A 95 10.26 7.81 3.44
CA ALA A 95 10.64 7.22 2.14
C ALA A 95 9.80 5.97 1.83
N LYS A 96 9.62 5.08 2.83
CA LYS A 96 8.75 3.90 2.68
C LYS A 96 7.30 4.31 2.40
N LEU A 97 6.77 5.30 3.11
CA LEU A 97 5.40 5.78 2.93
C LEU A 97 5.16 6.39 1.55
N VAL A 98 6.13 7.10 0.97
CA VAL A 98 6.04 7.62 -0.40
C VAL A 98 5.84 6.47 -1.41
N LEU A 99 6.62 5.39 -1.29
CA LEU A 99 6.44 4.22 -2.17
C LEU A 99 5.10 3.53 -1.96
N VAL A 100 4.65 3.40 -0.71
CA VAL A 100 3.33 2.82 -0.41
C VAL A 100 2.21 3.70 -0.99
N THR A 101 2.33 5.02 -0.91
CA THR A 101 1.39 5.95 -1.56
C THR A 101 1.38 5.77 -3.09
N GLY A 102 2.55 5.56 -3.70
CA GLY A 102 2.64 5.19 -5.12
C GLY A 102 1.88 3.88 -5.43
N LEU A 103 1.98 2.88 -4.56
CA LEU A 103 1.26 1.62 -4.71
C LEU A 103 -0.27 1.81 -4.55
N VAL A 104 -0.71 2.68 -3.63
CA VAL A 104 -2.12 3.08 -3.49
C VAL A 104 -2.63 3.80 -4.74
N ALA A 105 -1.81 4.69 -5.33
CA ALA A 105 -2.17 5.35 -6.58
C ALA A 105 -2.33 4.34 -7.72
N MET A 106 -1.43 3.35 -7.81
CA MET A 106 -1.57 2.24 -8.75
C MET A 106 -2.83 1.40 -8.50
N HIS A 107 -3.19 1.15 -7.23
CA HIS A 107 -4.45 0.49 -6.88
C HIS A 107 -5.65 1.27 -7.43
N ALA A 108 -5.73 2.57 -7.13
CA ALA A 108 -6.81 3.43 -7.62
C ALA A 108 -6.89 3.46 -9.16
N TRP A 109 -5.73 3.51 -9.84
CA TRP A 109 -5.66 3.47 -11.30
C TRP A 109 -6.20 2.13 -11.86
N VAL A 110 -5.80 0.99 -11.30
CA VAL A 110 -6.33 -0.33 -11.69
C VAL A 110 -7.84 -0.40 -11.48
N GLY A 111 -8.35 0.11 -10.35
CA GLY A 111 -9.79 0.21 -10.10
C GLY A 111 -10.52 1.05 -11.15
N HIS A 112 -9.94 2.20 -11.51
CA HIS A 112 -10.48 3.05 -12.56
C HIS A 112 -10.51 2.33 -13.92
N THR A 113 -9.45 1.61 -14.30
CA THR A 113 -9.43 0.81 -15.55
C THR A 113 -10.49 -0.30 -15.53
N ILE A 114 -10.66 -0.99 -14.40
CA ILE A 114 -11.69 -2.04 -14.27
C ILE A 114 -13.09 -1.45 -14.45
N ILE A 115 -13.38 -0.29 -13.86
CA ILE A 115 -14.67 0.40 -13.99
C ILE A 115 -14.87 0.92 -15.42
N ALA A 116 -13.86 1.55 -16.02
CA ALA A 116 -13.94 2.08 -17.38
C ALA A 116 -14.23 0.97 -18.42
N VAL A 117 -13.62 -0.22 -18.24
CA VAL A 117 -13.91 -1.39 -19.07
C VAL A 117 -15.29 -2.00 -18.74
N ALA A 118 -15.78 -1.85 -17.51
CA ALA A 118 -17.11 -2.31 -17.12
C ALA A 118 -18.25 -1.47 -17.73
N GLU A 119 -18.06 -0.16 -17.84
CA GLU A 119 -19.06 0.79 -18.36
C GLU A 119 -19.07 0.86 -19.90
N THR A 120 -17.94 0.59 -20.55
CA THR A 120 -17.81 0.73 -22.01
C THR A 120 -17.84 -0.64 -22.70
N GLU A 121 -19.03 -1.18 -22.96
CA GLU A 121 -19.18 -2.44 -23.71
C GLU A 121 -18.61 -2.30 -25.13
N GLY A 122 -17.40 -2.81 -25.36
CA GLY A 122 -16.85 -3.06 -26.70
C GLY A 122 -15.95 -1.98 -27.33
N ALA A 123 -15.70 -0.83 -26.67
CA ALA A 123 -14.92 0.26 -27.27
C ALA A 123 -13.62 0.64 -26.54
N HIS A 124 -13.40 0.14 -25.31
CA HIS A 124 -12.18 0.47 -24.55
C HIS A 124 -11.21 -0.71 -24.56
N GLU A 125 -10.15 -0.60 -25.35
CA GLU A 125 -9.03 -1.53 -25.25
C GLU A 125 -8.32 -1.29 -23.90
N PRO A 126 -8.18 -2.30 -23.04
CA PRO A 126 -7.42 -2.14 -21.82
C PRO A 126 -5.97 -1.77 -22.19
N PRO A 127 -5.39 -0.72 -21.56
CA PRO A 127 -4.00 -0.36 -21.80
C PRO A 127 -3.08 -1.55 -21.56
N GLU A 128 -1.97 -1.64 -22.30
CA GLU A 128 -1.06 -2.79 -22.19
C GLU A 128 -0.70 -3.08 -20.72
N PRO A 129 -1.00 -4.29 -20.21
CA PRO A 129 -0.87 -4.61 -18.79
C PRO A 129 0.59 -4.67 -18.33
N LEU A 130 1.55 -4.56 -19.25
CA LEU A 130 2.98 -4.69 -19.01
C LEU A 130 3.54 -3.48 -18.26
N VAL A 131 3.20 -2.25 -18.67
CA VAL A 131 3.69 -1.02 -18.03
C VAL A 131 3.24 -0.92 -16.57
N PRO A 132 1.94 -1.08 -16.23
CA PRO A 132 1.48 -1.07 -14.85
C PRO A 132 2.12 -2.18 -14.01
N THR A 133 2.29 -3.38 -14.59
CA THR A 133 2.95 -4.50 -13.91
C THR A 133 4.39 -4.16 -13.53
N ILE A 134 5.18 -3.65 -14.48
CA ILE A 134 6.58 -3.28 -14.22
C ILE A 134 6.63 -2.22 -13.13
N LEU A 135 5.77 -1.20 -13.21
CA LEU A 135 5.74 -0.14 -12.21
C LEU A 135 5.38 -0.65 -10.81
N ILE A 136 4.35 -1.51 -10.69
CA ILE A 136 3.98 -2.15 -9.41
C ILE A 136 5.15 -2.99 -8.88
N PHE A 137 5.80 -3.78 -9.75
CA PHE A 137 6.94 -4.61 -9.36
C PHE A 137 8.12 -3.76 -8.88
N SER A 138 8.45 -2.68 -9.60
CA SER A 138 9.48 -1.72 -9.21
C SER A 138 9.18 -1.05 -7.86
N LEU A 139 7.93 -0.66 -7.61
CA LEU A 139 7.53 -0.09 -6.31
C LEU A 139 7.72 -1.09 -5.17
N VAL A 140 7.30 -2.35 -5.36
CA VAL A 140 7.43 -3.41 -4.35
C VAL A 140 8.90 -3.73 -4.09
N VAL A 141 9.70 -3.88 -5.15
CA VAL A 141 11.15 -4.07 -5.02
C VAL A 141 11.79 -2.89 -4.31
N GLY A 142 11.38 -1.65 -4.61
CA GLY A 142 11.83 -0.46 -3.89
C GLY A 142 11.49 -0.50 -2.39
N VAL A 143 10.27 -0.93 -2.02
CA VAL A 143 9.87 -1.08 -0.62
C VAL A 143 10.69 -2.18 0.08
N LEU A 144 10.89 -3.33 -0.57
CA LEU A 144 11.67 -4.43 -0.01
C LEU A 144 13.16 -4.07 0.10
N PHE A 145 13.71 -3.46 -0.93
CA PHE A 145 15.07 -2.93 -0.93
C PHE A 145 15.24 -1.94 0.21
N LEU A 146 14.29 -1.02 0.39
CA LEU A 146 14.31 -0.14 1.54
C LEU A 146 14.38 -1.01 2.81
N VAL A 147 13.36 -1.82 3.07
CA VAL A 147 13.26 -2.62 4.31
C VAL A 147 14.52 -3.43 4.63
N LEU A 148 15.19 -4.03 3.63
CA LEU A 148 16.42 -4.80 3.81
C LEU A 148 17.67 -3.93 3.98
N ALA A 149 17.84 -2.94 3.10
CA ALA A 149 19.05 -2.12 3.09
C ALA A 149 19.13 -1.27 4.36
N LYS A 150 17.98 -0.93 4.96
CA LYS A 150 17.83 -0.06 6.14
C LYS A 150 18.89 1.07 6.15
N PRO A 151 19.13 1.78 5.02
CA PRO A 151 20.12 2.83 4.99
C PRO A 151 19.80 3.82 6.09
N GLU A 152 20.85 4.24 6.78
CA GLU A 152 20.78 5.27 7.78
C GLU A 152 20.55 6.61 7.07
N LEU A 153 19.33 6.81 6.56
CA LEU A 153 18.89 8.09 6.00
C LEU A 153 18.83 9.20 7.06
N GLY A 154 19.23 8.92 8.31
CA GLY A 154 19.53 9.92 9.32
C GLY A 154 20.73 10.80 8.96
N GLU A 155 21.59 10.37 8.03
CA GLU A 155 22.68 11.20 7.50
C GLU A 155 22.26 12.10 6.33
N LEU A 156 21.02 11.98 5.82
CA LEU A 156 20.53 12.93 4.82
C LEU A 156 20.36 14.30 5.49
N PRO A 157 21.00 15.37 4.97
CA PRO A 157 20.87 16.71 5.54
C PRO A 157 19.43 17.18 5.35
N ILE A 158 18.58 17.01 6.37
CA ILE A 158 17.29 17.68 6.40
C ILE A 158 17.57 19.18 6.35
N PRO A 159 17.00 19.92 5.40
CA PRO A 159 17.23 21.35 5.32
C PRO A 159 16.84 22.03 6.65
N SER A 160 17.70 22.91 7.14
CA SER A 160 17.53 23.59 8.43
C SER A 160 16.20 24.34 8.55
N TRP A 161 15.60 24.78 7.44
CA TRP A 161 14.29 25.43 7.40
C TRP A 161 13.11 24.52 7.74
N LEU A 162 13.23 23.20 7.55
CA LEU A 162 12.17 22.23 7.88
C LEU A 162 12.16 21.90 9.37
N LEU A 163 13.32 22.02 10.02
CA LEU A 163 13.50 21.78 11.46
C LEU A 163 13.26 23.05 12.30
N GLN A 164 13.19 24.22 11.67
CA GLN A 164 12.89 25.47 12.34
C GLN A 164 11.38 25.52 12.67
N PRO A 165 11.00 25.63 13.96
CA PRO A 165 9.61 25.92 14.31
C PRO A 165 9.25 27.28 13.71
N LEU A 166 8.14 27.34 12.97
CA LEU A 166 7.79 28.48 12.11
C LEU A 166 7.49 29.79 12.86
N GLY A 167 7.71 29.86 14.18
CA GLY A 167 7.57 31.04 15.04
C GLY A 167 6.16 31.65 15.07
N ARG A 168 5.20 31.08 14.34
CA ARG A 168 3.82 31.56 14.27
C ARG A 168 3.10 31.17 15.54
N GLN A 169 2.69 32.18 16.31
CA GLN A 169 1.66 32.01 17.32
C GLN A 169 0.41 31.51 16.60
N LEU A 170 -0.03 30.31 16.96
CA LEU A 170 -1.34 29.82 16.53
C LEU A 170 -2.40 30.77 17.12
N PRO A 171 -3.44 31.13 16.38
CA PRO A 171 -4.51 32.03 16.83
C PRO A 171 -5.46 31.31 17.83
N PHE A 172 -4.88 30.64 18.81
CA PHE A 172 -5.58 29.96 19.90
C PHE A 172 -5.02 30.49 21.21
N ASP A 173 -5.86 31.20 21.97
CA ASP A 173 -5.53 31.62 23.32
C ASP A 173 -5.45 30.38 24.22
N THR A 174 -4.28 30.10 24.78
CA THR A 174 -4.16 29.10 25.85
C THR A 174 -4.89 29.63 27.08
N PRO A 175 -5.90 28.91 27.62
CA PRO A 175 -6.55 29.32 28.86
C PRO A 175 -5.51 29.43 29.97
N LYS A 176 -5.45 30.58 30.65
CA LYS A 176 -4.63 30.74 31.85
C LYS A 176 -5.27 29.91 32.96
N LEU A 177 -4.61 28.83 33.35
CA LEU A 177 -4.89 28.08 34.59
C LEU A 177 -4.46 28.90 35.81
#